data_AF-A0A9E2M1P7-F1
#
_entry.id   AF-A0A9E2M1P7-F1
#
_cell.length_a   1.000
_cell.length_b   1.000
_cell.length_c   1.000
_cell.angle_alpha   90.00
_cell.angle_beta   90.00
_cell.angle_gamma   90.00
#
_symmetry.space_group_name_H-M   'P 1'
#
loop_
_entity.id
_entity.type
_entity.pdbx_description
1 polymer ?
#
loop_
_entity_poly.entity_id
_entity_poly.type
_entity_poly.pdbx_seq_one_letter_code
_entity_poly.pdbx_strand_id
1 'polypeptide(L)' 'MQDIQKELFSLMKAEKKLNLSLQLYHFAKRLKKEALKKKYLNLDEEGIGKKGRDIFLYART' A
#
# COMPACT_ATOMS: atom_id res chain seq x y z
N MET A 1 18.07 -1.42 2.82
CA MET A 1 18.02 -1.16 1.37
C MET A 1 19.43 -1.32 0.85
N GLN A 2 19.70 -2.26 -0.06
CA GLN A 2 21.04 -2.47 -0.61
C GLN A 2 21.54 -1.16 -1.26
N ASP A 3 22.82 -0.82 -1.15
CA ASP A 3 23.32 0.49 -1.59
C ASP A 3 23.12 0.73 -3.09
N ILE A 4 23.17 -0.32 -3.90
CA ILE A 4 22.82 -0.33 -5.33
C ILE A 4 21.38 0.19 -5.58
N GLN A 5 20.42 -0.16 -4.71
CA GLN A 5 19.04 0.28 -4.86
C GLN A 5 18.90 1.78 -4.56
N LYS A 6 19.68 2.31 -3.62
CA LYS A 6 19.67 3.75 -3.31
C LYS A 6 20.23 4.56 -4.47
N GLU A 7 21.33 4.11 -5.08
CA GLU A 7 21.94 4.76 -6.24
C GLU A 7 20.98 4.76 -7.43
N LEU A 8 20.41 3.60 -7.77
CA LEU A 8 19.41 3.49 -8.84
C LEU A 8 18.21 4.40 -8.58
N PHE A 9 17.72 4.46 -7.34
CA PHE A 9 16.62 5.35 -6.97
C PHE A 9 17.03 6.82 -7.11
N SER A 10 18.25 7.20 -6.73
CA SER A 10 18.75 8.57 -6.88
C SER A 10 18.72 9.04 -8.33
N LEU A 11 19.09 8.15 -9.27
CA LEU A 11 19.15 8.41 -10.71
C LEU A 11 17.78 8.43 -11.40
N MET A 12 16.70 7.98 -10.75
CA MET A 12 15.38 8.01 -11.36
C MET A 12 14.81 9.43 -11.45
N LYS A 13 14.20 9.74 -12.60
CA LYS A 13 13.35 10.93 -12.78
C LYS A 13 12.20 10.95 -11.76
N ALA A 14 11.78 12.15 -11.36
CA ALA A 14 10.70 12.36 -10.40
C ALA A 14 9.40 11.64 -10.80
N GLU A 15 9.03 11.67 -12.09
CA GLU A 15 7.85 10.98 -12.62
C GLU A 15 7.93 9.46 -12.41
N LYS A 16 9.09 8.85 -12.66
CA LYS A 16 9.28 7.41 -12.45
C LYS A 16 9.20 7.03 -10.97
N LYS A 17 9.71 7.89 -10.07
CA LYS A 17 9.56 7.74 -8.62
C LYS A 17 8.08 7.78 -8.23
N LEU A 18 7.35 8.77 -8.72
CA LEU A 18 5.91 8.90 -8.46
C LEU A 18 5.13 7.68 -8.93
N ASN A 19 5.36 7.23 -10.17
CA ASN A 19 4.69 6.06 -10.72
C ASN A 19 4.98 4.80 -9.91
N LEU A 20 6.24 4.59 -9.50
CA LEU A 20 6.62 3.46 -8.66
C LEU A 20 5.94 3.53 -7.28
N SER A 21 5.92 4.70 -6.65
CA SER A 21 5.22 4.92 -5.39
C SER A 21 3.72 4.65 -5.49
N LEU A 22 3.07 5.08 -6.57
CA LEU A 22 1.66 4.79 -6.83
C LEU A 22 1.41 3.29 -7.02
N GLN A 23 2.24 2.61 -7.81
CA GLN A 23 2.15 1.16 -7.97
C GLN A 23 2.27 0.44 -6.64
N LEU A 24 3.29 0.79 -5.83
CA LEU A 24 3.49 0.21 -4.51
C LEU A 24 2.28 0.47 -3.59
N TYR A 25 1.74 1.69 -3.60
CA TYR A 25 0.52 2.01 -2.84
C TYR A 25 -0.66 1.13 -3.25
N HIS A 26 -0.92 0.98 -4.56
CA HIS A 26 -2.01 0.15 -5.04
C HIS A 26 -1.82 -1.34 -4.72
N PHE A 27 -0.59 -1.86 -4.81
CA PHE A 27 -0.28 -3.22 -4.40
C PHE A 27 -0.49 -3.44 -2.90
N ALA A 28 0.03 -2.55 -2.05
CA ALA A 28 -0.15 -2.61 -0.61
C ALA A 28 -1.64 -2.56 -0.21
N LYS A 29 -2.41 -1.66 -0.84
CA LYS A 29 -3.85 -1.55 -0.64
C LYS A 29 -4.59 -2.85 -1.01
N ARG A 30 -4.25 -3.47 -2.14
CA ARG A 30 -4.83 -4.76 -2.57
C ARG A 30 -4.50 -5.87 -1.59
N LEU A 31 -3.22 -6.02 -1.22
CA LEU A 31 -2.78 -7.00 -0.23
C LEU A 31 -3.53 -6.85 1.09
N LYS A 32 -3.68 -5.61 1.57
CA LYS A 32 -4.42 -5.34 2.80
C LYS A 32 -5.91 -5.66 2.68
N LYS A 33 -6.54 -5.33 1.55
CA LYS A 33 -7.95 -5.69 1.26
C LYS A 33 -8.15 -7.20 1.35
N GLU A 34 -7.30 -7.99 0.71
CA GLU A 34 -7.38 -9.45 0.73
C GLU A 34 -7.13 -10.04 2.12
N ALA A 35 -6.18 -9.48 2.88
CA ALA A 35 -5.97 -9.88 4.28
C ALA A 35 -7.19 -9.55 5.16
N LEU A 36 -7.83 -8.40 4.94
CA LEU A 36 -9.04 -8.02 5.68
C LEU A 36 -10.25 -8.87 5.31
N LYS A 37 -10.41 -9.25 4.03
CA LYS A 37 -11.43 -10.21 3.58
C LYS A 37 -11.33 -11.52 4.33
N LYS A 38 -10.11 -12.06 4.47
CA LYS A 38 -9.87 -13.30 5.23
C LYS A 38 -10.16 -13.16 6.72
N LYS A 39 -9.87 -12.00 7.32
CA LYS A 39 -10.06 -11.74 8.76
C LYS A 39 -11.51 -11.41 9.13
N TYR A 40 -12.25 -10.75 8.25
CA TYR A 40 -13.61 -10.27 8.48
C TYR A 40 -14.55 -10.80 7.41
N LEU A 41 -14.97 -12.06 7.56
CA LEU A 41 -15.89 -12.75 6.66
C LEU A 41 -17.28 -12.11 6.58
N ASN A 42 -17.63 -11.31 7.59
CA ASN A 42 -18.97 -10.74 7.77
C ASN A 42 -19.08 -9.33 7.16
N LEU A 43 -17.97 -8.76 6.68
CA LEU A 43 -17.96 -7.42 6.10
C LEU A 43 -18.14 -7.51 4.58
N ASP A 44 -18.96 -6.61 4.06
CA ASP A 44 -19.07 -6.35 2.64
C ASP A 44 -17.86 -5.56 2.11
N GLU A 45 -17.80 -5.36 0.80
CA GLU A 45 -16.70 -4.65 0.15
C GLU A 45 -16.50 -3.22 0.70
N GLU A 46 -17.60 -2.54 1.06
CA GLU A 46 -17.59 -1.19 1.59
C GLU A 46 -17.03 -1.14 3.02
N GLY A 47 -17.47 -2.06 3.88
CA GLY A 47 -16.96 -2.22 5.24
C GLY A 47 -15.47 -2.56 5.26
N ILE A 48 -15.01 -3.42 4.35
CA ILE A 48 -13.58 -3.71 4.18
C ILE A 48 -12.82 -2.48 3.69
N GLY A 49 -13.40 -1.70 2.77
CA GLY A 49 -12.82 -0.45 2.30
C GLY A 49 -12.64 0.59 3.41
N LYS A 50 -13.66 0.76 4.25
CA LYS A 50 -13.62 1.67 5.41
C LYS A 50 -12.56 1.23 6.42
N LYS A 51 -12.55 -0.06 6.78
CA LYS A 51 -11.56 -0.61 7.73
C LYS A 51 -10.13 -0.55 7.20
N GLY A 52 -9.95 -0.74 5.89
CA GLY A 52 -8.68 -0.54 5.21
C GLY A 52 -8.18 0.90 5.36
N ARG A 53 -9.05 1.90 5.09
CA ARG A 53 -8.72 3.32 5.29
C ARG A 53 -8.37 3.62 6.75
N ASP A 54 -9.15 3.10 7.69
CA ASP A 54 -8.92 3.34 9.12
C ASP A 54 -7.55 2.82 9.56
N ILE A 55 -7.13 1.64 9.07
CA ILE A 55 -5.79 1.11 9.34
C ILE A 55 -4.71 1.97 8.69
N PHE A 56 -4.89 2.42 7.45
CA PHE A 56 -3.88 3.24 6.78
C PHE A 56 -3.74 4.64 7.38
N LEU A 57 -4.83 5.24 7.88
CA LEU A 57 -4.86 6.61 8.39
C LEU A 57 -4.62 6.70 9.90
N TYR A 58 -5.09 5.72 10.66
CA TYR A 58 -5.18 5.81 12.11
C TYR A 58 -4.54 4.65 12.86
N ALA A 59 -3.97 3.64 12.18
CA ALA A 59 -3.17 2.65 12.90
C ALA A 59 -1.92 3.34 13.46
N ARG A 60 -1.99 3.69 14.75
CA ARG A 60 -0.81 3.99 15.54
C ARG A 60 -0.08 2.67 15.77
N THR A 61 1.25 2.75 15.67
CA THR A 61 2.20 1.65 15.82
C THR A 61 2.10 1.02 17.20
#